data_AF-D7LQ76-F1
#
_entry.id   AF-D7LQ76-F1
#
_cell.length_a   1.000
_cell.length_b   1.000
_cell.length_c   1.000
_cell.angle_alpha   90.00
_cell.angle_beta   90.00
_cell.angle_gamma   90.00
#
_symmetry.space_group_name_H-M   'P 1'
#
loop_
_entity.id
_entity.type
_entity.pdbx_description
1 polymer ?
#
loop_
_entity_poly.entity_id
_entity_poly.type
_entity_poly.pdbx_seq_one_letter_code
_entity_poly.pdbx_strand_id
1 'polypeptide(L)'
;MHYIVIYFTLLWLFTTSQAQPCRVTTNWFGFIRLKKKTNVVVDSVDLTLPSYSYQSQAVWIQVPGSVKSAATKSAVEKKNLSFKSGLHAACHALLQVVPLFVRCNYSDLAPKCPNPLEQRYYPSRILLYGTGISVQV
;
A
#
# COMPACT_ATOMS: atom_id res chain seq x y z
N MET A 1 -25.45 -22.10 26.31
CA MET A 1 -24.85 -21.43 25.14
C MET A 1 -24.19 -20.15 25.61
N HIS A 2 -22.87 -20.07 25.55
CA HIS A 2 -22.13 -18.86 25.89
C HIS A 2 -22.09 -17.97 24.65
N TYR A 3 -22.76 -16.82 24.70
CA TYR A 3 -22.62 -15.79 23.68
C TYR A 3 -21.45 -14.91 24.10
N ILE A 4 -20.39 -14.90 23.29
CA ILE A 4 -19.37 -13.86 23.36
C ILE A 4 -20.02 -12.60 22.79
N VAL A 5 -20.44 -11.69 23.67
CA VAL A 5 -20.81 -10.33 23.29
C VAL A 5 -19.50 -9.55 23.13
N ILE A 6 -19.00 -9.47 21.89
CA ILE A 6 -17.92 -8.55 21.56
C ILE A 6 -18.52 -7.14 21.60
N TYR A 7 -18.32 -6.44 22.71
CA TYR A 7 -18.57 -5.00 22.78
C TYR A 7 -17.55 -4.29 21.88
N PHE A 8 -17.93 -4.04 20.62
CA PHE A 8 -17.25 -3.05 19.79
C PHE A 8 -17.53 -1.67 20.41
N THR A 9 -16.67 -1.24 21.33
CA THR A 9 -16.69 0.13 21.82
C THR A 9 -16.48 1.09 20.64
N LEU A 10 -17.34 2.09 20.59
CA LEU A 10 -17.49 3.14 19.58
C LEU A 10 -16.21 3.97 19.36
N LEU A 11 -15.21 3.43 18.66
CA LEU A 11 -13.99 4.16 18.30
C LEU A 11 -13.69 4.19 16.79
N TRP A 12 -14.57 3.64 15.95
CA TRP A 12 -14.33 3.48 14.50
C TRP A 12 -15.28 4.31 13.59
N LEU A 13 -15.80 5.44 14.05
CA LEU A 13 -16.73 6.26 13.23
C LEU A 13 -16.06 7.17 12.18
N PHE A 14 -14.74 7.12 12.00
CA PHE A 14 -14.03 8.13 11.19
C PHE A 14 -13.31 7.60 9.95
N THR A 15 -13.31 6.29 9.69
CA THR A 15 -12.73 5.74 8.46
C THR A 15 -13.79 5.67 7.39
N THR A 16 -13.64 6.45 6.31
CA THR A 16 -14.46 6.30 5.11
C THR A 16 -13.79 5.32 4.17
N SER A 17 -14.52 4.30 3.74
CA SER A 17 -14.13 3.45 2.61
C SER A 17 -14.70 4.05 1.33
N GLN A 18 -13.93 4.00 0.26
CA GLN A 18 -14.33 4.48 -1.05
C GLN A 18 -13.87 3.49 -2.12
N ALA A 19 -14.66 3.36 -3.18
CA ALA A 19 -14.34 2.56 -4.35
C ALA A 19 -14.59 3.38 -5.61
N GLN A 20 -13.60 3.46 -6.49
CA GLN A 20 -13.68 4.24 -7.72
C GLN A 20 -12.85 3.60 -8.85
N PRO A 21 -13.25 3.83 -10.13
CA PRO A 21 -12.39 3.55 -11.27
C PRO A 21 -11.06 4.28 -11.14
N CYS A 22 -9.98 3.65 -11.57
CA CYS A 22 -8.64 4.23 -11.51
C CYS A 22 -7.83 3.86 -12.76
N ARG A 23 -6.83 4.70 -13.07
CA ARG A 23 -5.80 4.39 -14.06
C ARG A 23 -4.50 4.07 -13.33
N VAL A 24 -3.98 2.87 -13.53
CA VAL A 24 -2.69 2.44 -12.99
C VAL A 24 -1.63 2.74 -14.04
N THR A 25 -0.55 3.41 -13.65
CA THR A 25 0.55 3.78 -14.53
C THR A 25 1.87 3.32 -13.93
N THR A 26 2.61 2.52 -14.70
CA THR A 26 3.98 2.10 -14.38
C THR A 26 4.95 2.95 -15.18
N ASN A 27 5.92 3.53 -14.48
CA ASN A 27 7.02 4.28 -15.06
C ASN A 27 8.34 3.58 -14.74
N TRP A 28 9.25 3.55 -15.71
CA TRP A 28 10.59 3.02 -15.55
C TRP A 28 11.58 4.17 -15.53
N PHE A 29 12.27 4.33 -14.40
CA PHE A 29 13.23 5.43 -14.20
C PHE A 29 14.67 5.00 -14.52
N GLY A 30 14.99 3.73 -14.32
CA GLY A 30 16.35 3.23 -14.41
C GLY A 30 16.53 1.87 -13.74
N PHE A 31 17.78 1.43 -13.65
CA PHE A 31 18.19 0.24 -12.91
C PHE A 31 19.58 0.42 -12.30
N ILE A 32 19.83 -0.29 -11.20
CA ILE A 32 21.15 -0.36 -10.57
C ILE A 32 21.85 -1.65 -10.97
N ARG A 33 23.16 -1.59 -11.22
CA ARG A 33 23.99 -2.77 -11.47
C ARG A 33 24.69 -3.15 -10.17
N LEU A 34 24.52 -4.40 -9.76
CA LEU A 34 25.09 -4.93 -8.52
C LEU A 34 26.18 -5.96 -8.84
N LYS A 35 27.30 -5.89 -8.14
CA LYS A 35 28.32 -6.95 -8.18
C LYS A 35 27.78 -8.17 -7.43
N LYS A 36 27.39 -9.21 -8.16
CA LYS A 36 26.69 -10.40 -7.62
C LYS A 36 27.31 -11.03 -6.37
N LYS A 37 28.65 -11.06 -6.25
CA LYS A 37 29.33 -11.65 -5.08
C LYS A 37 29.24 -10.79 -3.80
N THR A 38 29.15 -9.47 -3.93
CA THR A 38 29.26 -8.54 -2.80
C THR A 38 28.03 -7.67 -2.61
N ASN A 39 27.07 -7.71 -3.54
CA ASN A 39 25.90 -6.82 -3.62
C ASN A 39 26.24 -5.33 -3.60
N VAL A 40 27.48 -4.98 -3.95
CA VAL A 40 27.92 -3.59 -4.06
C VAL A 40 27.37 -2.99 -5.35
N VAL A 41 26.79 -1.80 -5.25
CA VAL A 41 26.36 -1.01 -6.40
C VAL A 41 27.58 -0.60 -7.21
N VAL A 42 27.61 -1.02 -8.47
CA VAL A 42 28.69 -0.70 -9.43
C VAL A 42 28.30 0.48 -10.30
N ASP A 43 27.01 0.60 -10.62
CA ASP A 43 26.53 1.57 -11.60
C ASP A 43 25.03 1.84 -11.38
N SER A 44 24.57 2.99 -11.85
CA SER A 44 23.15 3.38 -11.89
C SER A 44 22.86 3.95 -13.27
N VAL A 45 21.93 3.32 -14.00
CA VAL A 45 21.62 3.68 -15.37
C VAL A 45 20.19 4.18 -15.44
N ASP A 46 20.02 5.42 -15.87
CA ASP A 46 18.71 6.01 -16.12
C ASP A 46 18.10 5.45 -17.40
N LEU A 47 16.77 5.29 -17.41
CA LEU A 47 16.01 4.78 -18.54
C LEU A 47 14.93 5.77 -18.95
N THR A 48 14.79 5.94 -20.26
CA THR A 48 13.69 6.69 -20.86
C THR A 48 12.81 5.72 -21.64
N LEU A 49 11.91 5.03 -20.93
CA LEU A 49 10.95 4.09 -21.52
C LEU A 49 9.53 4.68 -21.47
N PRO A 50 8.66 4.34 -22.43
CA PRO A 50 7.27 4.77 -22.41
C PRO A 50 6.57 4.22 -21.17
N SER A 51 5.70 5.01 -20.54
CA SER A 51 4.87 4.55 -19.44
C SER A 51 3.84 3.53 -19.92
N TYR A 52 3.59 2.50 -19.12
CA TYR A 52 2.51 1.55 -19.36
C TYR A 52 1.33 1.90 -18.47
N SER A 53 0.12 1.97 -19.03
CA SER A 53 -1.09 2.29 -18.27
C SER A 53 -2.26 1.40 -18.63
N TYR A 54 -3.10 1.10 -17.65
CA TYR A 54 -4.35 0.36 -17.84
C TYR A 54 -5.44 0.88 -16.89
N GLN A 55 -6.69 0.62 -17.23
CA GLN A 55 -7.85 0.95 -16.39
C GLN A 55 -8.11 -0.18 -15.40
N SER A 56 -8.48 0.19 -14.18
CA SER A 56 -8.77 -0.74 -13.09
C SER A 56 -9.80 -0.14 -12.12
N GLN A 57 -10.04 -0.83 -11.01
CA GLN A 57 -10.81 -0.35 -9.87
C GLN A 57 -9.88 -0.27 -8.66
N ALA A 58 -10.01 0.80 -7.88
CA ALA A 58 -9.31 0.96 -6.61
C ALA A 58 -10.31 1.09 -5.47
N VAL A 59 -9.96 0.51 -4.33
CA VAL A 59 -10.65 0.68 -3.06
C VAL A 59 -9.65 1.24 -2.05
N TRP A 60 -10.07 2.24 -1.29
CA TRP A 60 -9.24 2.77 -0.22
C TRP A 60 -10.01 3.15 1.03
N ILE A 61 -9.30 3.11 2.14
CA ILE A 61 -9.77 3.59 3.43
C ILE A 61 -8.89 4.76 3.84
N GLN A 62 -9.52 5.92 4.06
CA GLN A 62 -8.81 7.10 4.53
C GLN A 62 -8.43 6.91 6.01
N VAL A 63 -7.15 7.12 6.34
CA VAL A 63 -6.70 7.10 7.73
C VAL A 63 -7.08 8.44 8.39
N PRO A 64 -7.86 8.44 9.49
CA PRO A 64 -8.25 9.66 10.18
C PRO A 64 -7.03 10.45 10.68
N GLY A 65 -7.14 11.78 10.68
CA GLY A 65 -6.07 12.68 11.14
C GLY A 65 -5.70 12.46 12.61
N SER A 66 -6.66 12.04 13.45
CA SER A 66 -6.43 11.66 14.84
C SER A 66 -5.54 10.42 14.96
N VAL A 67 -5.81 9.38 14.17
CA VAL A 67 -5.01 8.15 14.13
C VAL A 67 -3.59 8.44 13.63
N LYS A 68 -3.46 9.25 12.59
CA LYS A 68 -2.15 9.70 12.10
C LYS A 68 -1.38 10.44 13.19
N SER A 69 -2.01 11.43 13.83
CA SER A 69 -1.38 12.23 14.89
C SER A 69 -0.94 11.37 16.07
N ALA A 70 -1.80 10.46 16.53
CA ALA A 70 -1.49 9.52 17.60
C ALA A 70 -0.33 8.58 17.21
N ALA A 71 -0.39 7.99 16.02
CA ALA A 71 0.64 7.09 15.53
C ALA A 71 1.99 7.80 15.35
N THR A 72 2.01 9.05 14.87
CA THR A 72 3.25 9.84 14.76
C THR A 72 3.82 10.20 16.13
N LYS A 73 3.00 10.57 17.11
CA LYS A 73 3.47 10.81 18.49
C LYS A 73 4.09 9.55 19.09
N SER A 74 3.39 8.42 19.04
CA SER A 74 3.91 7.15 19.54
C SER A 74 5.14 6.64 18.76
N ALA A 75 5.24 6.94 17.46
CA ALA A 75 6.41 6.65 16.64
C ALA A 75 7.67 7.41 17.09
N VAL A 76 7.51 8.69 17.47
CA VAL A 76 8.59 9.50 18.05
C VAL A 76 9.04 8.93 19.40
N GLU A 77 8.10 8.46 20.21
CA GLU A 77 8.38 7.85 21.52
C GLU A 77 8.99 6.43 21.41
N LYS A 78 8.60 5.65 20.37
CA LYS A 78 9.04 4.27 20.14
C LYS A 78 10.03 4.20 18.98
N LYS A 79 11.33 4.33 19.28
CA LYS A 79 12.49 3.90 18.47
C LYS A 79 12.29 3.92 16.94
N ASN A 80 12.19 5.12 16.33
CA ASN A 80 12.31 5.35 14.89
C ASN A 80 11.28 4.64 13.98
N LEU A 81 10.08 4.30 14.46
CA LEU A 81 9.05 3.72 13.60
C LEU A 81 8.38 4.80 12.76
N SER A 82 8.39 4.69 11.42
CA SER A 82 7.74 5.70 10.57
C SER A 82 6.26 5.41 10.35
N PHE A 83 5.41 6.45 10.35
CA PHE A 83 3.98 6.32 10.00
C PHE A 83 3.79 5.72 8.60
N LYS A 84 4.67 6.05 7.64
CA LYS A 84 4.66 5.47 6.28
C LYS A 84 4.91 3.96 6.31
N SER A 85 5.83 3.49 7.16
CA SER A 85 6.13 2.06 7.35
C SER A 85 4.92 1.32 7.95
N GLY A 86 4.24 1.93 8.93
CA GLY A 86 2.98 1.38 9.47
C GLY A 86 1.89 1.29 8.41
N LEU A 87 1.76 2.30 7.55
CA LEU A 87 0.80 2.28 6.45
C LEU A 87 1.12 1.20 5.40
N HIS A 88 2.39 1.03 5.06
CA HIS A 88 2.87 -0.06 4.20
C HIS A 88 2.52 -1.43 4.79
N ALA A 89 2.82 -1.64 6.07
CA ALA A 89 2.47 -2.88 6.77
C ALA A 89 0.95 -3.13 6.77
N ALA A 90 0.14 -2.10 7.03
CA ALA A 90 -1.31 -2.20 7.00
C ALA A 90 -1.87 -2.55 5.60
N CYS A 91 -1.30 -1.98 4.53
CA CYS A 91 -1.65 -2.35 3.15
C CYS A 91 -1.39 -3.84 2.89
N HIS A 92 -0.22 -4.35 3.29
CA HIS A 92 0.12 -5.76 3.09
C HIS A 92 -0.70 -6.70 3.98
N ALA A 93 -1.01 -6.30 5.22
CA ALA A 93 -1.91 -7.06 6.09
C ALA A 93 -3.29 -7.19 5.45
N LEU A 94 -3.85 -6.09 4.91
CA LEU A 94 -5.14 -6.12 4.24
C LEU A 94 -5.11 -6.97 2.96
N LEU A 95 -4.05 -6.85 2.16
CA LEU A 95 -3.88 -7.64 0.93
C LEU A 95 -3.85 -9.15 1.17
N GLN A 96 -3.34 -9.60 2.33
CA GLN A 96 -3.35 -11.02 2.69
C GLN A 96 -4.74 -11.53 3.12
N VAL A 97 -5.57 -10.63 3.64
CA VAL A 97 -6.88 -10.98 4.20
C VAL A 97 -7.99 -10.88 3.15
N VAL A 98 -7.99 -9.83 2.32
CA VAL A 98 -9.05 -9.56 1.33
C VAL A 98 -9.33 -10.74 0.37
N PRO A 99 -8.33 -11.45 -0.18
CA PRO A 99 -8.55 -12.59 -1.06
C PRO A 99 -9.43 -13.70 -0.45
N LEU A 100 -9.37 -13.87 0.88
CA LEU A 100 -10.17 -14.86 1.60
C LEU A 100 -11.68 -14.55 1.58
N PHE A 101 -12.05 -13.28 1.45
CA PHE A 101 -13.44 -12.83 1.46
C PHE A 101 -14.02 -12.60 0.05
N VAL A 102 -13.19 -12.12 -0.88
CA VAL A 102 -13.62 -11.75 -2.24
C VAL A 102 -13.43 -12.91 -3.24
N ARG A 103 -12.78 -14.02 -2.82
CA ARG A 103 -12.46 -15.19 -3.66
C ARG A 103 -11.70 -14.81 -4.93
N CYS A 104 -10.56 -14.15 -4.75
CA CYS A 104 -9.60 -13.87 -5.80
C CYS A 104 -8.23 -14.45 -5.44
N ASN A 105 -7.32 -14.53 -6.40
CA ASN A 105 -5.93 -14.85 -6.11
C ASN A 105 -5.22 -13.61 -5.54
N TYR A 106 -4.19 -13.84 -4.73
CA TYR A 106 -3.33 -12.77 -4.23
C TYR A 106 -2.77 -11.89 -5.35
N SER A 107 -2.46 -12.48 -6.52
CA SER A 107 -1.94 -11.78 -7.70
C SER A 107 -2.95 -10.85 -8.38
N ASP A 108 -4.25 -11.02 -8.12
CA ASP A 108 -5.30 -10.22 -8.77
C ASP A 108 -5.39 -8.81 -8.16
N LEU A 109 -4.78 -8.61 -7.00
CA LEU A 109 -4.77 -7.36 -6.25
C LEU A 109 -3.34 -6.90 -5.98
N ALA A 110 -3.15 -5.58 -5.94
CA ALA A 110 -1.91 -4.98 -5.50
C ALA A 110 -2.17 -3.80 -4.57
N PRO A 111 -1.29 -3.55 -3.59
CA PRO A 111 -1.36 -2.39 -2.74
C PRO A 111 -0.68 -1.20 -3.41
N LYS A 112 -1.18 0.02 -3.17
CA LYS A 112 -0.34 1.21 -3.34
C LYS A 112 0.49 1.37 -2.07
N CYS A 113 1.81 1.29 -2.24
CA CYS A 113 2.78 1.46 -1.18
C CYS A 113 3.61 2.74 -1.40
N PRO A 114 4.01 3.43 -0.32
CA PRO A 114 4.91 4.57 -0.43
C PRO A 114 6.27 4.10 -0.95
N ASN A 115 6.77 4.73 -2.00
CA ASN A 115 8.14 4.52 -2.45
C ASN A 115 9.10 5.16 -1.41
N PRO A 116 10.07 4.41 -0.85
CA PRO A 116 11.04 4.96 0.10
C PRO A 116 11.86 6.13 -0.45
N LEU A 117 12.10 6.15 -1.77
CA LEU A 117 12.83 7.22 -2.46
C LEU A 117 11.95 8.42 -2.82
N GLU A 118 10.62 8.29 -2.73
CA GLU A 118 9.70 9.36 -3.09
C GLU A 118 9.54 10.36 -1.93
N GLN A 119 10.04 11.57 -2.16
CA GLN A 119 9.94 12.68 -1.20
C GLN A 119 8.59 13.40 -1.27
N ARG A 120 7.80 13.17 -2.32
CA ARG A 120 6.48 13.78 -2.49
C ARG A 120 5.53 13.37 -1.36
N TYR A 121 4.55 14.23 -1.12
CA TYR A 121 3.43 13.94 -0.24
C TYR A 121 2.76 12.61 -0.61
N TYR A 122 2.65 11.72 0.37
CA TYR A 122 1.93 10.45 0.25
C TYR A 122 0.61 10.53 1.04
N PRO A 123 -0.56 10.35 0.39
CA PRO A 123 -1.84 10.38 1.07
C PRO A 123 -1.93 9.32 2.18
N SER A 124 -2.44 9.71 3.35
CA SER A 124 -2.61 8.81 4.49
C SER A 124 -3.84 7.92 4.30
N ARG A 125 -3.73 6.91 3.43
CA ARG A 125 -4.80 5.95 3.10
C ARG A 125 -4.23 4.57 2.81
N ILE A 126 -5.00 3.54 3.16
CA ILE A 126 -4.73 2.17 2.74
C ILE A 126 -5.46 1.97 1.42
N LEU A 127 -4.75 1.62 0.34
CA LEU A 127 -5.35 1.49 -1.00
C LEU A 127 -4.92 0.18 -1.65
N LEU A 128 -5.91 -0.57 -2.14
CA LEU A 128 -5.74 -1.73 -2.99
C LEU A 128 -6.35 -1.46 -4.38
N TYR A 129 -5.79 -2.05 -5.42
CA TYR A 129 -6.31 -1.97 -6.78
C TYR A 129 -6.14 -3.31 -7.50
N GLY A 130 -6.97 -3.55 -8.52
CA GLY A 130 -6.84 -4.75 -9.37
C GLY A 130 -5.64 -4.66 -10.30
N THR A 131 -4.83 -5.71 -10.40
CA THR A 131 -3.58 -5.73 -11.20
C THR A 131 -3.82 -5.84 -12.71
N GLY A 132 -5.05 -6.15 -13.12
CA GLY A 132 -5.40 -6.35 -14.53
C GLY A 132 -4.80 -7.61 -15.15
N ILE A 133 -4.15 -8.48 -14.36
CA ILE A 133 -3.56 -9.74 -14.82
C ILE A 133 -4.64 -10.67 -15.42
N SER A 134 -5.87 -10.62 -14.89
CA SER A 134 -7.01 -11.34 -15.44
C SER A 134 -7.50 -10.83 -16.80
N VAL A 135 -7.01 -9.68 -17.28
CA VAL A 135 -7.35 -9.10 -18.59
C VAL A 135 -6.26 -9.38 -19.64
N GLN A 136 -5.14 -9.99 -19.23
CA GLN A 136 -3.99 -10.28 -20.11
C GLN A 136 -3.99 -11.73 -20.66
N VAL A 137 -5.12 -12.44 -20.59
CA VAL A 137 -5.29 -13.80 -21.14
C VAL A 137 -6.22 -13.78 -22.34
#